data_AF-A0A969K2V2-F1
#
_entry.id   AF-A0A969K2V2-F1
#
_cell.length_a   1.000
_cell.length_b   1.000
_cell.length_c   1.000
_cell.angle_alpha   90.00
_cell.angle_beta   90.00
_cell.angle_gamma   90.00
#
_symmetry.space_group_name_H-M   'P 1'
#
loop_
_entity.id
_entity.type
_entity.pdbx_description
1 polymer ?
#
loop_
_entity_poly.entity_id
_entity_poly.type
_entity_poly.pdbx_seq_one_letter_code
_entity_poly.pdbx_strand_id
1 'polypeptide(L)' 'MIRIPWTKDRLLEGWQKRLYSRYGSWTVVTGASSGIGREIGYRLAEAGLNLVLVGRQRTLLEQMSTELANRHSI' A
#
# COMPACT_ATOMS: atom_id res chain seq x y z
N MET A 1 11.42 5.36 27.01
CA MET A 1 11.05 5.26 25.58
C MET A 1 9.81 4.38 25.48
N ILE A 2 8.63 4.99 25.36
CA ILE A 2 7.38 4.23 25.26
C ILE A 2 7.24 3.83 23.79
N ARG A 3 7.46 2.54 23.50
CA ARG A 3 7.24 1.97 22.17
C ARG A 3 5.73 1.80 22.02
N ILE A 4 5.06 2.79 21.42
CA ILE A 4 3.64 2.69 21.08
C ILE A 4 3.56 1.54 20.06
N PRO A 5 2.94 0.38 20.40
CA PRO A 5 2.79 -0.69 19.44
C PRO A 5 1.92 -0.15 18.30
N TRP A 6 2.39 -0.34 17.08
CA TRP A 6 1.72 0.14 15.88
C TRP A 6 0.22 -0.21 15.93
N THR A 7 -0.61 0.82 15.87
CA THR A 7 -2.07 0.85 16.06
C THR A 7 -2.86 -0.01 15.05
N LYS A 8 -2.18 -0.66 14.10
CA LYS A 8 -2.79 -1.45 13.02
C LYS A 8 -3.14 -2.89 13.42
N ASP A 9 -2.53 -3.45 14.47
CA ASP A 9 -2.81 -4.84 14.89
C ASP A 9 -4.28 -5.13 15.24
N ARG A 10 -5.05 -4.08 15.54
CA ARG A 10 -6.47 -4.15 15.96
C ARG A 10 -7.46 -3.81 14.82
N LEU A 11 -6.99 -3.35 13.67
CA LEU A 11 -7.83 -2.87 12.55
C LEU A 11 -7.64 -3.66 11.24
N LEU A 12 -6.62 -4.51 11.14
CA LEU A 12 -6.33 -5.27 9.93
C LEU A 12 -7.10 -6.60 9.89
N GLU A 13 -7.80 -6.84 8.79
CA GLU A 13 -8.43 -8.12 8.47
C GLU A 13 -7.39 -9.24 8.33
N GLY A 14 -7.82 -10.50 8.50
CA GLY A 14 -6.91 -11.65 8.59
C GLY A 14 -5.93 -11.80 7.42
N TRP A 15 -6.33 -11.43 6.20
CA TRP A 15 -5.44 -11.48 5.02
C TRP A 15 -4.41 -10.35 5.01
N GLN A 16 -4.77 -9.15 5.48
CA GLN A 16 -3.89 -7.98 5.57
C GLN A 16 -2.80 -8.23 6.61
N LYS A 17 -3.19 -8.74 7.78
CA LYS A 17 -2.27 -9.12 8.86
C LYS A 17 -1.27 -10.19 8.39
N ARG A 18 -1.73 -11.19 7.63
CA ARG A 18 -0.87 -12.22 7.04
C ARG A 18 0.18 -11.64 6.08
N LEU A 19 -0.18 -10.66 5.26
CA LEU A 19 0.76 -10.00 4.35
C LEU A 19 1.81 -9.22 5.14
N TYR A 20 1.38 -8.39 6.10
CA TYR A 20 2.27 -7.58 6.91
C TYR A 20 3.25 -8.44 7.73
N SER A 21 2.76 -9.46 8.43
CA SER A 21 3.61 -10.35 9.24
C SER A 21 4.60 -11.17 8.41
N ARG A 22 4.27 -11.50 7.15
CA ARG A 22 5.10 -12.37 6.31
C ARG A 22 6.11 -11.60 5.45
N TYR A 23 5.71 -10.44 4.93
CA TYR A 23 6.48 -9.71 3.92
C TYR A 23 6.94 -8.32 4.39
N GLY A 24 6.43 -7.83 5.52
CA GLY A 24 6.79 -6.53 6.08
C GLY A 24 5.87 -5.40 5.60
N SER A 25 6.32 -4.17 5.83
CA SER A 25 5.50 -2.97 5.64
C SER A 25 5.60 -2.35 4.24
N TRP A 26 6.47 -2.84 3.36
CA TRP A 26 6.73 -2.26 2.05
C TRP A 26 6.46 -3.25 0.92
N THR A 27 5.91 -2.74 -0.18
CA THR A 27 5.60 -3.48 -1.40
C THR A 27 6.08 -2.69 -2.62
N VAL A 28 6.56 -3.40 -3.64
CA VAL A 28 6.83 -2.84 -4.97
C VAL A 28 5.78 -3.36 -5.94
N VAL A 29 5.09 -2.47 -6.66
CA VAL A 29 4.09 -2.82 -7.68
C VAL A 29 4.60 -2.38 -9.05
N THR A 30 4.93 -3.35 -9.90
CA THR A 30 5.32 -3.10 -11.30
C THR A 30 4.11 -3.09 -12.21
N GLY A 31 4.09 -2.17 -13.19
CA GLY A 31 2.90 -1.97 -14.03
C GLY A 31 1.75 -1.31 -13.26
N ALA A 32 2.06 -0.54 -12.22
CA ALA A 32 1.06 0.06 -11.33
C ALA A 32 0.15 1.10 -12.00
N SER A 33 0.53 1.63 -13.16
CA SER A 33 -0.20 2.72 -13.81
C SER A 33 -1.58 2.32 -14.36
N SER A 34 -1.87 1.02 -14.54
CA SER A 34 -3.13 0.57 -15.16
C SER A 34 -3.46 -0.89 -14.88
N GLY A 35 -4.70 -1.28 -15.18
CA GLY A 35 -5.14 -2.69 -15.17
C GLY A 35 -4.94 -3.35 -13.80
N ILE A 36 -4.44 -4.58 -13.81
CA ILE A 36 -4.25 -5.40 -12.61
C ILE A 36 -3.28 -4.76 -11.63
N GLY A 37 -2.15 -4.23 -12.11
CA GLY A 37 -1.15 -3.58 -11.25
C GLY A 37 -1.74 -2.40 -10.49
N ARG A 38 -2.61 -1.62 -11.13
CA ARG A 38 -3.32 -0.52 -10.50
C ARG A 38 -4.21 -1.02 -9.36
N GLU A 39 -5.10 -1.96 -9.63
CA GLU A 39 -6.05 -2.47 -8.62
C GLU A 39 -5.32 -3.15 -7.45
N ILE A 40 -4.26 -3.93 -7.74
CA ILE A 40 -3.41 -4.51 -6.69
C ILE A 40 -2.80 -3.43 -5.81
N GLY A 41 -2.34 -2.31 -6.39
CA GLY A 41 -1.83 -1.18 -5.62
C GLY A 41 -2.85 -0.62 -4.63
N TYR A 42 -4.11 -0.43 -5.05
CA TYR A 42 -5.17 0.02 -4.12
C TYR A 42 -5.44 -0.99 -3.00
N ARG A 43 -5.53 -2.28 -3.32
CA ARG A 43 -5.78 -3.32 -2.30
C ARG A 43 -4.64 -3.43 -1.29
N LEU A 44 -3.39 -3.24 -1.72
CA LEU A 44 -2.23 -3.27 -0.83
C LEU A 44 -2.12 -1.99 0.01
N ALA A 45 -2.54 -0.83 -0.52
CA ALA A 45 -2.70 0.40 0.27
C ALA A 45 -3.78 0.26 1.34
N GLU A 46 -4.93 -0.34 1.00
CA GLU A 46 -6.01 -0.66 1.93
C GLU A 46 -5.54 -1.61 3.05
N ALA A 47 -4.65 -2.56 2.73
CA ALA A 47 -3.97 -3.40 3.71
C ALA A 47 -2.96 -2.64 4.60
N GLY A 48 -2.79 -1.33 4.37
CA GLY A 48 -1.92 -0.46 5.16
C GLY A 48 -0.43 -0.64 4.88
N LEU A 49 -0.07 -1.16 3.71
CA LEU A 49 1.31 -1.31 3.26
C LEU A 49 1.78 -0.04 2.54
N ASN A 50 3.06 0.29 2.71
CA ASN A 50 3.73 1.34 1.96
C ASN A 50 4.03 0.83 0.55
N LEU A 51 3.89 1.69 -0.45
CA LEU A 51 3.95 1.29 -1.86
C LEU A 51 5.05 2.02 -2.62
N VAL A 52 5.78 1.26 -3.42
CA VAL A 52 6.64 1.76 -4.49
C VAL A 52 5.97 1.43 -5.82
N LEU A 53 5.45 2.45 -6.50
CA LEU A 53 4.73 2.28 -7.77
C LEU A 53 5.70 2.42 -8.95
N VAL A 54 5.77 1.41 -9.80
CA VAL A 54 6.69 1.37 -10.95
C VAL A 54 5.89 1.23 -12.25
N GLY A 55 6.17 2.10 -13.22
CA GLY A 55 5.52 2.11 -14.53
C GLY A 55 6.10 3.18 -15.45
N ARG A 56 5.70 3.17 -16.72
CA ARG A 56 6.23 4.10 -17.74
C ARG A 56 5.54 5.47 -17.75
N GLN A 57 4.28 5.53 -17.33
CA GLN A 57 3.46 6.75 -17.39
C GLN A 57 3.51 7.49 -16.06
N ARG A 58 4.47 8.41 -15.92
CA ARG A 58 4.71 9.17 -14.67
C ARG A 58 3.47 9.89 -14.15
N THR A 59 2.73 10.57 -15.02
CA THR A 59 1.53 11.34 -14.63
C THR A 59 0.47 10.45 -13.97
N LEU A 60 0.24 9.23 -14.49
CA LEU A 60 -0.71 8.29 -13.89
C LEU A 60 -0.24 7.78 -12.53
N LEU A 61 1.07 7.55 -12.37
CA LEU A 61 1.65 7.12 -11.10
C LEU A 61 1.56 8.23 -10.04
N GLU A 62 1.80 9.49 -10.41
CA GLU A 62 1.68 10.64 -9.51
C GLU A 62 0.23 10.89 -9.07
N GLN A 63 -0.73 10.76 -10.00
CA GLN A 63 -2.16 10.81 -9.68
C GLN A 63 -2.55 9.71 -8.70
N MET A 64 -2.16 8.45 -8.98
CA MET A 64 -2.42 7.32 -8.09
C MET A 64 -1.76 7.51 -6.72
N SER A 65 -0.50 7.96 -6.68
CA SER A 65 0.22 8.23 -5.42
C SER A 65 -0.52 9.27 -4.58
N THR A 66 -0.98 10.36 -5.21
CA THR A 66 -1.72 11.42 -4.52
C THR A 66 -3.05 10.90 -3.97
N GLU A 67 -3.76 10.11 -4.77
CA GLU A 67 -5.03 9.51 -4.37
C GLU A 67 -4.85 8.54 -3.19
N LEU A 68 -3.83 7.68 -3.24
CA LEU A 68 -3.55 6.71 -2.19
C LEU A 68 -3.11 7.38 -0.88
N ALA A 69 -2.26 8.40 -0.95
CA ALA A 69 -1.83 9.19 0.20
C ALA A 69 -3.04 9.84 0.91
N ASN A 70 -3.95 10.42 0.13
CA ASN A 70 -5.16 11.07 0.66
C ASN A 70 -6.13 10.08 1.30
N ARG A 71 -6.27 8.86 0.74
CA ARG A 71 -7.25 7.85 1.22
C ARG A 71 -6.73 7.02 2.40
N HIS A 72 -5.44 6.70 2.43
CA HIS A 72 -4.90 5.68 3.33
C HIS A 72 -3.81 6.18 4.30
N SER A 73 -3.47 7.48 4.27
CA SER A 73 -2.42 8.06 5.12
C SER A 73 -1.09 7.30 5.02
N ILE A 74 -0.71 6.91 3.80
CA ILE A 74 0.57 6.26 3.45
C ILE A 74 1.45 7.19 2.63
#